data_AF-A0A4U6C6V4-F1
#
_entry.id   AF-A0A4U6C6V4-F1
#
_cell.length_a   1.000
_cell.length_b   1.000
_cell.length_c   1.000
_cell.angle_alpha   90.00
_cell.angle_beta   90.00
_cell.angle_gamma   90.00
#
_symmetry.space_group_name_H-M   'P 1'
#
loop_
_entity.id
_entity.type
_entity.pdbx_description
1 polymer ?
#
loop_
_entity_poly.entity_id
_entity_poly.type
_entity_poly.pdbx_seq_one_letter_code
_entity_poly.pdbx_strand_id
1 'polypeptide(L)'
;MARPKLGDSETERLHMKITKAELQAIEDWQFAHRISSKSEAIRRLCKIALFLEAEFEQIIEVTTDGVTITADLFRQGVDDKRLYSQPELDDALFTRDEVLDIIDEASDRAYDAFAGVQGLHELVTAIYEAVRPYTEAQTISKGDEQAQRRIEQANEAVEAADRRRAQSDENRYLGIWVTSLSDEEEAAYESLSEEEQDAYVAKRVEELKAEEAANPEIFAEKYGVRRRFWEIPGWEQRVKQRTKANVGRTGEQK
;
A
#
# COMPACT_ATOMS: atom_id res chain seq x y z
N MET A 1 18.76 53.61 3.05
CA MET A 1 18.60 52.41 2.20
C MET A 1 17.34 51.69 2.63
N ALA A 2 16.42 51.44 1.69
CA ALA A 2 15.18 50.70 1.98
C ALA A 2 15.56 49.29 2.45
N ARG A 3 14.98 48.85 3.58
CA ARG A 3 15.21 47.52 4.11
C ARG A 3 14.56 46.50 3.15
N PRO A 4 15.25 45.45 2.69
CA PRO A 4 14.65 44.45 1.82
C PRO A 4 13.40 43.87 2.49
N LYS A 5 12.29 43.82 1.76
CA LYS A 5 11.10 43.09 2.19
C LYS A 5 11.43 41.59 2.17
N LEU A 6 11.11 40.89 3.25
CA LEU A 6 11.34 39.44 3.40
C LEU A 6 10.15 38.59 2.90
N GLY A 7 9.13 39.24 2.32
CA GLY A 7 7.89 38.66 1.81
C GLY A 7 6.88 39.79 1.53
N ASP A 8 5.60 39.43 1.40
CA ASP A 8 4.52 40.40 1.15
C ASP A 8 4.15 41.23 2.40
N SER A 9 4.48 40.73 3.59
CA SER A 9 4.19 41.36 4.88
C SER A 9 5.36 42.20 5.44
N GLU A 10 5.02 43.09 6.37
CA GLU A 10 6.02 43.86 7.12
C GLU A 10 6.83 42.95 8.05
N THR A 11 8.13 43.23 8.18
CA THR A 11 9.01 42.47 9.08
C THR A 11 8.96 43.03 10.49
N GLU A 12 8.50 42.24 11.45
CA GLU A 12 8.54 42.59 12.87
C GLU A 12 9.80 42.11 13.58
N ARG A 13 10.16 42.79 14.68
CA ARG A 13 11.29 42.40 15.55
C ARG A 13 10.74 41.66 16.78
N LEU A 14 11.12 40.40 16.93
CA LEU A 14 10.81 39.59 18.10
C LEU A 14 11.95 39.63 19.12
N HIS A 15 11.64 39.97 20.38
CA HIS A 15 12.56 39.83 21.51
C HIS A 15 12.19 38.60 22.33
N MET A 16 13.08 37.61 22.38
CA MET A 16 12.85 36.33 23.07
C MET A 16 13.93 36.08 24.11
N LYS A 17 13.54 35.54 25.27
CA LYS A 17 14.49 34.98 26.25
C LYS A 17 14.69 33.51 25.92
N ILE A 18 15.94 33.10 25.69
CA ILE A 18 16.34 31.74 25.33
C ILE A 18 17.62 31.41 26.11
N THR A 19 17.82 30.14 26.46
CA THR A 19 19.03 29.73 27.18
C THR A 19 20.26 29.79 26.27
N LYS A 20 21.45 29.80 26.87
CA LYS A 20 22.71 29.76 26.11
C LYS A 20 22.84 28.45 25.31
N ALA A 21 22.37 27.34 25.86
CA ALA A 21 22.45 26.02 25.22
C ALA A 21 21.57 25.96 23.96
N GLU A 22 20.32 26.41 24.06
CA GLU A 22 19.41 26.46 22.90
C GLU A 22 19.92 27.43 21.82
N LEU A 23 20.45 28.59 22.23
CA LEU A 23 21.06 29.54 21.30
C LEU A 23 22.25 28.92 20.55
N GLN A 24 23.11 28.19 21.26
CA GLN A 24 24.24 27.48 20.65
C GLN A 24 23.76 26.40 19.68
N ALA A 25 22.73 25.63 20.01
CA ALA A 25 22.18 24.61 19.12
C ALA A 25 21.66 25.22 17.79
N ILE A 26 21.03 26.40 17.84
CA ILE A 26 20.59 27.13 16.65
C ILE A 26 21.79 27.58 15.82
N GLU A 27 22.85 28.08 16.46
CA GLU A 27 24.08 28.50 15.79
C GLU A 27 24.80 27.30 15.14
N ASP A 28 24.93 26.19 15.86
CA ASP A 28 25.53 24.95 15.34
C ASP A 28 24.78 24.46 14.10
N TRP A 29 23.44 24.44 14.17
CA TRP A 29 22.60 24.08 13.04
C TRP A 29 22.73 25.07 11.87
N GLN A 30 22.78 26.37 12.17
CA GLN A 30 23.04 27.42 11.18
C GLN A 30 24.36 27.18 10.44
N PHE A 31 25.43 26.89 11.17
CA PHE A 31 26.76 26.65 10.59
C PHE A 31 26.81 25.35 9.78
N ALA A 32 26.23 24.27 10.29
CA ALA A 32 26.16 22.98 9.60
C ALA A 32 25.49 23.10 8.22
N HIS A 33 24.45 23.94 8.11
CA HIS A 33 23.68 24.14 6.87
C HIS A 33 24.06 25.42 6.10
N ARG A 34 25.15 26.10 6.50
CA ARG A 34 25.67 27.31 5.83
C ARG A 34 24.63 28.43 5.69
N ILE A 35 23.77 28.59 6.70
CA ILE A 35 22.71 29.59 6.68
C ILE A 35 23.28 30.95 7.07
N SER A 36 22.93 31.97 6.28
CA SER A 36 23.57 33.30 6.34
C SER A 36 23.42 34.03 7.67
N SER A 37 22.32 33.80 8.40
CA SER A 37 22.05 34.48 9.66
C SER A 37 21.24 33.62 10.63
N LYS A 38 21.40 33.91 11.92
CA LYS A 38 20.62 33.28 12.99
C LYS A 38 19.11 33.49 12.82
N SER A 39 18.68 34.68 12.41
CA SER A 39 17.26 34.97 12.16
C SER A 39 16.70 34.20 10.96
N GLU A 40 17.52 33.91 9.95
CA GLU A 40 17.14 33.01 8.85
C GLU A 40 17.05 31.56 9.34
N ALA A 41 18.00 31.13 10.18
CA ALA A 41 17.99 29.78 10.75
C ALA A 41 16.74 29.52 11.60
N ILE A 42 16.39 30.46 12.50
CA ILE A 42 15.17 30.39 13.30
C ILE A 42 13.92 30.30 12.42
N ARG A 43 13.82 31.12 11.36
CA ARG A 43 12.65 31.09 10.46
C ARG A 43 12.53 29.75 9.73
N ARG A 44 13.64 29.16 9.28
CA ARG A 44 13.65 27.82 8.66
C ARG A 44 13.24 26.73 9.65
N LEU A 45 13.75 26.78 10.88
CA LEU A 45 13.34 25.85 11.94
C LEU A 45 11.84 25.96 12.24
N CYS A 46 11.29 27.17 12.31
CA CYS A 46 9.84 27.36 12.46
C CYS A 46 9.07 26.79 11.27
N LYS A 47 9.54 27.00 10.04
CA LYS A 47 8.91 26.43 8.84
C LYS A 47 8.94 24.91 8.84
N ILE A 48 10.08 24.31 9.18
CA ILE A 48 10.20 22.85 9.33
C ILE A 48 9.24 22.36 10.42
N ALA A 49 9.17 23.02 11.58
CA ALA A 49 8.27 22.63 12.65
C ALA A 49 6.79 22.69 12.23
N LEU A 50 6.36 23.77 11.58
CA LEU A 50 5.00 23.92 11.07
C LEU A 50 4.67 22.93 9.97
N PHE A 51 5.63 22.65 9.08
CA PHE A 51 5.48 21.63 8.05
C PHE A 51 5.32 20.24 8.67
N LEU A 52 6.21 19.87 9.61
CA LEU A 52 6.11 18.58 10.29
C LEU A 52 4.81 18.48 11.07
N GLU A 53 4.35 19.52 11.76
CA GLU A 53 3.08 19.52 12.47
C GLU A 53 1.87 19.31 11.53
N ALA A 54 1.86 19.97 10.37
CA ALA A 54 0.78 19.84 9.39
C ALA A 54 0.72 18.45 8.76
N GLU A 55 1.88 17.84 8.47
CA GLU A 55 1.92 16.56 7.74
C GLU A 55 1.99 15.34 8.68
N PHE A 56 2.56 15.46 9.89
CA PHE A 56 2.85 14.29 10.75
C PHE A 56 1.61 13.48 11.12
N GLU A 57 0.46 14.12 11.27
CA GLU A 57 -0.76 13.40 11.63
C GLU A 57 -1.14 12.39 10.55
N GLN A 58 -1.20 12.82 9.29
CA GLN A 58 -1.44 11.94 8.15
C GLN A 58 -0.37 10.85 8.02
N ILE A 59 0.89 11.20 8.27
CA ILE A 59 2.00 10.25 8.18
C ILE A 59 1.91 9.18 9.23
N ILE A 60 1.59 9.57 10.48
CA ILE A 60 1.42 8.64 11.58
C ILE A 60 0.26 7.70 11.29
N GLU A 61 -0.86 8.22 10.77
CA GLU A 61 -2.03 7.41 10.40
C GLU A 61 -1.66 6.38 9.32
N VAL A 62 -1.13 6.83 8.17
CA VAL A 62 -0.72 5.95 7.06
C VAL A 62 0.34 4.95 7.50
N THR A 63 1.31 5.37 8.33
CA THR A 63 2.35 4.49 8.85
C THR A 63 1.82 3.45 9.82
N THR A 64 0.90 3.86 10.71
CA THR A 64 0.26 2.95 11.66
C THR A 64 -0.57 1.90 10.90
N ASP A 65 -1.33 2.31 9.90
CA ASP A 65 -2.13 1.41 9.08
C ASP A 65 -1.25 0.44 8.29
N GLY A 66 -0.22 0.95 7.59
CA GLY A 66 0.71 0.13 6.83
C GLY A 66 1.46 -0.90 7.68
N VAL A 67 1.90 -0.51 8.88
CA VAL A 67 2.53 -1.43 9.85
C VAL A 67 1.52 -2.44 10.38
N THR A 68 0.29 -2.03 10.68
CA THR A 68 -0.76 -2.93 11.17
C THR A 68 -1.12 -3.97 10.12
N ILE A 69 -1.33 -3.57 8.87
CA ILE A 69 -1.59 -4.47 7.74
C ILE A 69 -0.43 -5.45 7.57
N THR A 70 0.81 -4.96 7.56
CA THR A 70 1.99 -5.83 7.41
C THR A 70 2.12 -6.82 8.57
N ALA A 71 1.83 -6.38 9.80
CA ALA A 71 1.86 -7.23 10.98
C ALA A 71 0.75 -8.30 10.94
N ASP A 72 -0.45 -7.95 10.47
CA ASP A 72 -1.55 -8.88 10.32
C ASP A 72 -1.27 -9.91 9.23
N LEU A 73 -0.74 -9.51 8.07
CA LEU A 73 -0.29 -10.42 7.02
C LEU A 73 0.77 -11.39 7.54
N PHE A 74 1.72 -10.90 8.35
CA PHE A 74 2.73 -11.76 8.96
C PHE A 74 2.11 -12.77 9.95
N ARG A 75 1.18 -12.33 10.81
CA ARG A 75 0.48 -13.22 11.75
C ARG A 75 -0.28 -14.30 11.00
N GLN A 76 -1.03 -13.93 9.96
CA GLN A 76 -1.76 -14.88 9.12
C GLN A 76 -0.81 -15.86 8.43
N GLY A 77 0.35 -15.40 7.92
CA GLY A 77 1.36 -16.29 7.36
C GLY A 77 1.95 -17.28 8.38
N VAL A 78 2.10 -16.87 9.65
CA VAL A 78 2.51 -17.76 10.74
C VAL A 78 1.41 -18.78 11.05
N ASP A 79 0.15 -18.36 11.08
CA ASP A 79 -1.00 -19.24 11.33
C ASP A 79 -1.16 -20.27 10.21
N ASP A 80 -1.00 -19.86 8.95
CA ASP A 80 -1.00 -20.75 7.79
C ASP A 80 0.18 -21.73 7.84
N LYS A 81 1.38 -21.24 8.12
CA LYS A 81 2.53 -22.11 8.35
C LYS A 81 2.22 -23.14 9.43
N ARG A 82 1.60 -22.72 10.54
CA ARG A 82 1.21 -23.61 11.63
C ARG A 82 0.17 -24.63 11.18
N LEU A 83 -0.79 -24.23 10.35
CA LEU A 83 -1.78 -25.12 9.74
C LEU A 83 -1.12 -26.22 8.92
N TYR A 84 -0.10 -25.89 8.12
CA TYR A 84 0.59 -26.85 7.26
C TYR A 84 1.74 -27.61 7.93
N SER A 85 2.21 -27.15 9.09
CA SER A 85 3.30 -27.78 9.86
C SER A 85 2.79 -28.60 11.06
N GLN A 86 1.52 -28.99 11.07
CA GLN A 86 0.97 -29.85 12.11
C GLN A 86 1.61 -31.24 12.01
N PRO A 87 2.04 -31.88 13.12
CA PRO A 87 2.60 -33.24 13.09
C PRO A 87 1.69 -34.27 12.41
N GLU A 88 0.37 -34.07 12.49
CA GLU A 88 -0.63 -34.91 11.83
C GLU A 88 -0.58 -34.84 10.28
N LEU A 89 0.15 -33.86 9.74
CA LEU A 89 0.37 -33.62 8.31
C LEU A 89 1.82 -33.90 7.87
N ASP A 90 2.68 -34.47 8.71
CA ASP A 90 4.09 -34.75 8.34
C ASP A 90 4.19 -35.67 7.09
N ASP A 91 3.23 -36.58 6.93
CA ASP A 91 3.09 -37.46 5.74
C ASP A 91 1.94 -37.01 4.82
N ALA A 92 1.45 -35.78 4.95
CA ALA A 92 0.35 -35.26 4.15
C ALA A 92 0.71 -35.26 2.66
N LEU A 93 -0.15 -35.86 1.85
CA LEU A 93 -0.03 -35.81 0.39
C LEU A 93 -0.99 -34.75 -0.15
N PHE A 94 -0.43 -33.58 -0.39
CA PHE A 94 -1.07 -32.52 -1.15
C PHE A 94 -1.00 -32.83 -2.64
N THR A 95 -2.05 -32.50 -3.38
CA THR A 95 -1.98 -32.50 -4.85
C THR A 95 -1.13 -31.32 -5.33
N ARG A 96 -0.68 -31.38 -6.59
CA ARG A 96 0.01 -30.24 -7.21
C ARG A 96 -0.82 -28.96 -7.11
N ASP A 97 -2.12 -29.08 -7.36
CA ASP A 97 -3.06 -27.96 -7.29
C ASP A 97 -3.12 -27.36 -5.88
N GLU A 98 -3.23 -28.18 -4.84
CA GLU A 98 -3.27 -27.69 -3.46
C GLU A 98 -1.96 -27.02 -3.05
N VAL A 99 -0.80 -27.53 -3.50
CA VAL A 99 0.48 -26.87 -3.27
C VAL A 99 0.55 -25.51 -3.97
N LEU A 100 0.07 -25.41 -5.22
CA LEU A 100 0.01 -24.14 -5.94
C LEU A 100 -0.88 -23.13 -5.22
N ASP A 101 -2.03 -23.57 -4.68
CA ASP A 101 -2.89 -22.69 -3.89
C ASP A 101 -2.10 -22.06 -2.72
N ILE A 102 -1.36 -22.87 -1.95
CA ILE A 102 -0.58 -22.38 -0.80
C ILE A 102 0.49 -21.38 -1.25
N ILE A 103 1.19 -21.69 -2.34
CA ILE A 103 2.27 -20.83 -2.86
C ILE A 103 1.70 -19.50 -3.34
N ASP A 104 0.61 -19.54 -4.11
CA ASP A 104 -0.03 -18.34 -4.64
C ASP A 104 -0.53 -17.46 -3.49
N GLU A 105 -1.22 -18.02 -2.49
CA GLU A 105 -1.67 -17.25 -1.31
C GLU A 105 -0.49 -16.60 -0.55
N ALA A 106 0.57 -17.36 -0.31
CA ALA A 106 1.77 -16.82 0.33
C ALA A 106 2.42 -15.72 -0.52
N SER A 107 2.40 -15.85 -1.85
CA SER A 107 2.96 -14.87 -2.78
C SER A 107 2.12 -13.60 -2.82
N ASP A 108 0.79 -13.73 -2.88
CA ASP A 108 -0.15 -12.62 -2.87
C ASP A 108 0.03 -11.78 -1.60
N ARG A 109 0.08 -12.43 -0.43
CA ARG A 109 0.33 -11.74 0.85
C ARG A 109 1.71 -11.11 0.93
N ALA A 110 2.74 -11.78 0.41
CA ALA A 110 4.09 -11.22 0.37
C ALA A 110 4.15 -9.97 -0.53
N TYR A 111 3.42 -10.00 -1.65
CA TYR A 111 3.30 -8.86 -2.55
C TYR A 111 2.58 -7.69 -1.86
N ASP A 112 1.45 -7.94 -1.20
CA ASP A 112 0.72 -6.91 -0.46
C ASP A 112 1.54 -6.31 0.68
N ALA A 113 2.25 -7.15 1.45
CA ALA A 113 3.15 -6.68 2.50
C ALA A 113 4.29 -5.84 1.93
N PHE A 114 4.88 -6.25 0.80
CA PHE A 114 5.94 -5.50 0.14
C PHE A 114 5.43 -4.16 -0.39
N ALA A 115 4.26 -4.14 -1.03
CA ALA A 115 3.62 -2.92 -1.50
C ALA A 115 3.33 -1.95 -0.34
N GLY A 116 2.82 -2.45 0.79
CA GLY A 116 2.62 -1.66 2.01
C GLY A 116 3.92 -1.04 2.52
N VAL A 117 4.97 -1.84 2.69
CA VAL A 117 6.29 -1.36 3.14
C VAL A 117 6.90 -0.35 2.16
N GLN A 118 6.75 -0.57 0.86
CA GLN A 118 7.23 0.37 -0.16
C GLN A 118 6.49 1.71 -0.08
N GLY A 119 5.17 1.70 0.09
CA GLY A 119 4.37 2.93 0.27
C GLY A 119 4.82 3.73 1.51
N LEU A 120 5.12 3.05 2.61
CA LEU A 120 5.69 3.70 3.80
C LEU A 120 7.07 4.31 3.52
N HIS A 121 7.94 3.60 2.81
CA HIS A 121 9.25 4.12 2.44
C HIS A 121 9.14 5.36 1.54
N GLU A 122 8.23 5.35 0.57
CA GLU A 122 7.98 6.48 -0.33
C GLU A 122 7.48 7.71 0.44
N LEU A 123 6.56 7.54 1.38
CA LEU A 123 6.06 8.61 2.25
C LEU A 123 7.18 9.21 3.13
N VAL A 124 7.98 8.36 3.79
CA VAL A 124 9.11 8.80 4.62
C VAL A 124 10.13 9.59 3.78
N THR A 125 10.43 9.08 2.58
CA THR A 125 11.32 9.75 1.62
C THR A 125 10.74 11.10 1.17
N ALA A 126 9.43 11.18 0.91
CA ALA A 126 8.77 12.41 0.49
C ALA A 126 8.88 13.52 1.56
N ILE A 127 8.65 13.19 2.84
CA ILE A 127 8.81 14.14 3.95
C ILE A 127 10.25 14.64 4.02
N TYR A 128 11.20 13.72 3.95
CA TYR A 128 12.61 14.07 3.98
C TYR A 128 12.97 15.01 2.83
N GLU A 129 12.53 14.70 1.61
CA GLU A 129 12.73 15.53 0.43
C GLU A 129 11.96 16.86 0.48
N ALA A 130 10.86 16.96 1.22
CA ALA A 130 10.14 18.22 1.45
C ALA A 130 10.80 19.10 2.52
N VAL A 131 11.42 18.51 3.55
CA VAL A 131 12.18 19.24 4.59
C VAL A 131 13.52 19.74 4.05
N ARG A 132 14.17 18.93 3.22
CA ARG A 132 15.53 19.18 2.69
C ARG A 132 15.71 20.55 2.02
N PRO A 133 14.78 21.08 1.20
CA PRO A 133 14.87 22.43 0.66
C PRO A 133 15.03 23.52 1.73
N TYR A 134 14.45 23.37 2.92
CA TYR A 134 14.63 24.36 3.99
C TYR A 134 16.05 24.39 4.53
N THR A 135 16.82 23.31 4.39
CA THR A 135 18.22 23.25 4.83
C THR A 135 19.18 23.65 3.71
N GLU A 136 18.86 23.34 2.45
CA GLU A 136 19.77 23.53 1.30
C GLU A 136 19.50 24.82 0.49
N ALA A 137 18.27 25.32 0.46
CA ALA A 137 17.93 26.46 -0.40
C ALA A 137 18.66 27.73 0.04
N GLN A 138 18.97 28.59 -0.94
CA GLN A 138 19.59 29.89 -0.67
C GLN A 138 18.67 30.84 0.13
N THR A 139 17.35 30.71 -0.06
CA THR A 139 16.33 31.54 0.58
C THR A 139 15.16 30.68 1.04
N ILE A 140 14.47 31.08 2.11
CA ILE A 140 13.24 30.40 2.57
C ILE A 140 12.20 30.29 1.45
N SER A 141 11.96 31.35 0.69
CA SER A 141 10.94 31.32 -0.38
C SER A 141 11.25 30.28 -1.47
N LYS A 142 12.53 30.07 -1.83
CA LYS A 142 12.91 28.96 -2.72
C LYS A 142 12.73 27.60 -2.04
N GLY A 143 12.98 27.53 -0.74
CA GLY A 143 12.71 26.35 0.08
C GLY A 143 11.22 25.99 0.07
N ASP A 144 10.34 26.96 0.30
CA ASP A 144 8.88 26.80 0.25
C ASP A 144 8.43 26.27 -1.14
N GLU A 145 8.88 26.89 -2.23
CA GLU A 145 8.53 26.48 -3.60
C GLU A 145 8.99 25.05 -3.91
N GLN A 146 10.21 24.68 -3.50
CA GLN A 146 10.74 23.34 -3.72
C GLN A 146 10.04 22.31 -2.84
N ALA A 147 9.81 22.60 -1.57
CA ALA A 147 9.08 21.72 -0.66
C ALA A 147 7.67 21.44 -1.19
N GLN A 148 6.96 22.48 -1.63
CA GLN A 148 5.62 22.35 -2.20
C GLN A 148 5.60 21.43 -3.43
N ARG A 149 6.54 21.60 -4.36
CA ARG A 149 6.65 20.70 -5.53
C ARG A 149 6.90 19.24 -5.13
N ARG A 150 7.66 19.00 -4.05
CA ARG A 150 7.92 17.64 -3.56
C ARG A 150 6.67 17.01 -2.95
N ILE A 151 5.89 17.79 -2.22
CA ILE A 151 4.59 17.36 -1.66
C ILE A 151 3.62 17.03 -2.79
N GLU A 152 3.51 17.89 -3.80
CA GLU A 152 2.67 17.66 -4.98
C GLU A 152 3.05 16.35 -5.69
N GLN A 153 4.34 16.11 -5.93
CA GLN A 153 4.84 14.86 -6.51
C GLN A 153 4.51 13.63 -5.65
N ALA A 154 4.62 13.75 -4.33
CA ALA A 154 4.29 12.66 -3.42
C ALA A 154 2.79 12.34 -3.43
N ASN A 155 1.95 13.37 -3.41
CA ASN A 155 0.49 13.21 -3.50
C ASN A 155 0.09 12.56 -4.82
N GLU A 156 0.66 13.00 -5.95
CA GLU A 156 0.42 12.38 -7.26
C GLU A 156 0.82 10.90 -7.28
N ALA A 157 1.93 10.53 -6.62
CA ALA A 157 2.39 9.15 -6.53
C ALA A 157 1.45 8.28 -5.68
N VAL A 158 0.96 8.80 -4.55
CA VAL A 158 -0.04 8.12 -3.71
C VAL A 158 -1.33 7.90 -4.49
N GLU A 159 -1.88 8.95 -5.11
CA GLU A 159 -3.09 8.80 -5.91
C GLU A 159 -2.91 7.83 -7.09
N ALA A 160 -1.73 7.79 -7.70
CA ALA A 160 -1.42 6.83 -8.76
C ALA A 160 -1.33 5.39 -8.24
N ALA A 161 -0.86 5.19 -7.00
CA ALA A 161 -0.90 3.88 -6.35
C ALA A 161 -2.34 3.44 -6.08
N ASP A 162 -3.19 4.34 -5.56
CA ASP A 162 -4.60 4.06 -5.32
C ASP A 162 -5.35 3.74 -6.61
N ARG A 163 -5.11 4.50 -7.68
CA ARG A 163 -5.67 4.21 -9.02
C ARG A 163 -5.24 2.84 -9.53
N ARG A 164 -3.97 2.47 -9.38
CA ARG A 164 -3.48 1.14 -9.80
C ARG A 164 -4.13 0.02 -8.99
N ARG A 165 -4.35 0.23 -7.69
CA ARG A 165 -5.04 -0.74 -6.83
C ARG A 165 -6.49 -0.91 -7.25
N ALA A 166 -7.23 0.19 -7.41
CA ALA A 166 -8.61 0.17 -7.91
C ALA A 166 -8.70 -0.52 -9.28
N GLN A 167 -7.77 -0.19 -10.19
CA GLN A 167 -7.69 -0.82 -11.50
C GLN A 167 -7.36 -2.32 -11.41
N SER A 168 -6.50 -2.75 -10.47
CA SER A 168 -6.22 -4.18 -10.25
C SER A 168 -7.47 -4.93 -9.80
N ASP A 169 -8.24 -4.35 -8.89
CA ASP A 169 -9.51 -4.92 -8.43
C ASP A 169 -10.52 -5.00 -9.57
N GLU A 170 -10.67 -3.94 -10.36
CA GLU A 170 -11.53 -3.92 -11.54
C GLU A 170 -11.09 -4.94 -12.60
N ASN A 171 -9.79 -5.05 -12.86
CA ASN A 171 -9.22 -6.00 -13.81
C ASN A 171 -9.51 -7.45 -13.43
N ARG A 172 -9.58 -7.77 -12.13
CA ARG A 172 -10.01 -9.09 -11.65
C ARG A 172 -11.42 -9.42 -12.13
N TYR A 173 -12.36 -8.50 -11.93
CA TYR A 173 -13.75 -8.68 -12.36
C TYR A 173 -13.91 -8.64 -13.88
N LEU A 174 -13.13 -7.80 -14.56
CA LEU A 174 -13.07 -7.79 -16.01
C LEU A 174 -12.60 -9.15 -16.55
N GLY A 175 -11.55 -9.72 -15.96
CA GLY A 175 -11.06 -11.05 -16.33
C GLY A 175 -12.12 -12.13 -16.15
N ILE A 176 -12.84 -12.12 -15.02
CA ILE A 176 -13.97 -13.03 -14.75
C ILE A 176 -15.09 -12.86 -15.79
N TRP A 177 -15.44 -11.62 -16.11
CA TRP A 177 -16.48 -11.34 -17.08
C TRP A 177 -16.08 -11.82 -18.48
N VAL A 178 -14.89 -11.46 -18.95
CA VAL A 178 -14.41 -11.84 -20.29
C VAL A 178 -14.35 -13.35 -20.47
N THR A 179 -13.94 -14.10 -19.44
CA THR A 179 -13.90 -15.56 -19.52
C THR A 179 -15.26 -16.24 -19.36
N SER A 180 -16.30 -15.50 -18.95
CA SER A 180 -17.66 -16.02 -18.75
C SER A 180 -18.68 -15.52 -19.76
N LEU A 181 -18.27 -14.65 -20.69
CA LEU A 181 -19.12 -14.18 -21.79
C LEU A 181 -19.55 -15.34 -22.68
N SER A 182 -20.85 -15.39 -22.99
CA SER A 182 -21.35 -16.18 -24.10
C SER A 182 -21.11 -15.48 -25.44
N ASP A 183 -21.03 -16.25 -26.53
CA ASP A 183 -20.90 -15.72 -27.90
C ASP A 183 -21.97 -14.65 -28.23
N GLU A 184 -23.19 -14.80 -27.69
CA GLU A 184 -24.28 -13.85 -27.88
C GLU A 184 -24.04 -12.52 -27.14
N GLU A 185 -23.53 -12.59 -25.90
CA GLU A 185 -23.21 -11.40 -25.11
C GLU A 185 -21.97 -10.69 -25.65
N GLU A 186 -20.98 -11.43 -26.13
CA GLU A 186 -19.79 -10.87 -26.79
C GLU A 186 -20.20 -10.11 -28.06
N ALA A 187 -21.01 -10.72 -28.93
CA ALA A 187 -21.52 -10.05 -30.13
C ALA A 187 -22.38 -8.81 -29.81
N ALA A 188 -23.19 -8.87 -28.74
CA ALA A 188 -23.98 -7.73 -28.29
C ALA A 188 -23.07 -6.59 -27.79
N TYR A 189 -22.04 -6.91 -27.01
CA TYR A 189 -21.05 -5.96 -26.51
C TYR A 189 -20.25 -5.30 -27.63
N GLU A 190 -19.76 -6.08 -28.59
CA GLU A 190 -19.01 -5.57 -29.75
C GLU A 190 -19.84 -4.63 -30.65
N SER A 191 -21.17 -4.72 -30.59
CA SER A 191 -22.07 -3.85 -31.36
C SER A 191 -22.30 -2.47 -30.73
N LEU A 192 -21.91 -2.28 -29.46
CA LEU A 192 -22.01 -1.00 -28.75
C LEU A 192 -20.93 -0.01 -29.22
N SER A 193 -21.20 1.29 -29.09
CA SER A 193 -20.15 2.32 -29.25
C SER A 193 -19.14 2.28 -28.10
N GLU A 194 -17.96 2.89 -28.27
CA GLU A 194 -16.89 2.91 -27.26
C GLU A 194 -17.37 3.44 -25.89
N GLU A 195 -18.11 4.57 -25.88
CA GLU A 195 -18.68 5.12 -24.63
C GLU A 195 -19.73 4.18 -23.99
N GLU A 196 -20.51 3.46 -24.81
CA GLU A 196 -21.49 2.49 -24.32
C GLU A 196 -20.81 1.21 -23.81
N GLN A 197 -19.69 0.80 -24.42
CA GLN A 197 -18.87 -0.32 -23.97
C GLN A 197 -18.28 -0.03 -22.58
N ASP A 198 -17.66 1.13 -22.38
CA ASP A 198 -17.11 1.53 -21.09
C ASP A 198 -18.18 1.54 -19.99
N ALA A 199 -19.36 2.09 -20.28
CA ALA A 199 -20.48 2.11 -19.36
C ALA A 199 -21.02 0.68 -19.07
N TYR A 200 -21.05 -0.18 -20.08
CA TYR A 200 -21.46 -1.58 -19.94
C TYR A 200 -20.49 -2.36 -19.05
N VAL A 201 -19.18 -2.22 -19.30
CA VAL A 201 -18.12 -2.85 -18.49
C VAL A 201 -18.19 -2.39 -17.04
N ALA A 202 -18.25 -1.08 -16.80
CA ALA A 202 -18.34 -0.54 -15.45
C ALA A 202 -19.55 -1.07 -14.69
N LYS A 203 -20.72 -1.10 -15.35
CA LYS A 203 -21.94 -1.69 -14.78
C LYS A 203 -21.76 -3.18 -14.47
N ARG A 204 -21.14 -3.94 -15.38
CA ARG A 204 -20.96 -5.38 -15.22
C ARG A 204 -19.99 -5.71 -14.08
N VAL A 205 -18.91 -4.93 -13.93
CA VAL A 205 -17.98 -5.04 -12.80
C VAL A 205 -18.72 -4.83 -11.47
N GLU A 206 -19.58 -3.81 -11.37
CA GLU A 206 -20.36 -3.56 -10.15
C GLU A 206 -21.38 -4.66 -9.86
N GLU A 207 -22.03 -5.23 -10.88
CA GLU A 207 -22.92 -6.39 -10.73
C GLU A 207 -22.17 -7.61 -10.21
N LEU A 208 -20.96 -7.89 -10.74
CA LEU A 208 -20.13 -9.01 -10.28
C LEU A 208 -19.67 -8.81 -8.84
N LYS A 209 -19.24 -7.60 -8.46
CA LYS A 209 -18.91 -7.27 -7.06
C LYS A 209 -20.11 -7.51 -6.14
N ALA A 210 -21.30 -7.08 -6.54
CA ALA A 210 -22.51 -7.28 -5.76
C ALA A 210 -22.91 -8.77 -5.66
N GLU A 211 -22.75 -9.54 -6.75
CA GLU A 211 -23.02 -10.98 -6.76
C GLU A 211 -22.06 -11.74 -5.85
N GLU A 212 -20.76 -11.44 -5.90
CA GLU A 212 -19.76 -12.01 -5.02
C GLU A 212 -20.03 -11.66 -3.55
N ALA A 213 -20.34 -10.40 -3.25
CA ALA A 213 -20.65 -9.96 -1.89
C ALA A 213 -21.91 -10.64 -1.30
N ALA A 214 -22.91 -10.92 -2.14
CA ALA A 214 -24.15 -11.55 -1.71
C ALA A 214 -23.99 -13.05 -1.42
N ASN A 215 -23.24 -13.77 -2.25
CA ASN A 215 -22.94 -15.19 -2.03
C ASN A 215 -21.61 -15.58 -2.70
N PRO A 216 -20.48 -15.49 -1.97
CA PRO A 216 -19.16 -15.80 -2.52
C PRO A 216 -19.05 -17.25 -3.02
N GLU A 217 -19.79 -18.18 -2.42
CA GLU A 217 -19.72 -19.60 -2.77
C GLU A 217 -20.38 -19.87 -4.11
N ILE A 218 -21.59 -19.35 -4.31
CA ILE A 218 -22.32 -19.48 -5.59
C ILE A 218 -21.57 -18.72 -6.69
N PHE A 219 -21.02 -17.55 -6.37
CA PHE A 219 -20.22 -16.77 -7.31
C PHE A 219 -19.00 -17.57 -7.80
N ALA A 220 -18.25 -18.16 -6.88
CA ALA A 220 -17.07 -18.94 -7.22
C ALA A 220 -17.40 -20.17 -8.08
N GLU A 221 -18.49 -20.87 -7.77
CA GLU A 221 -18.97 -22.00 -8.57
C GLU A 221 -19.40 -21.55 -9.98
N LYS A 222 -20.19 -20.47 -10.07
CA LYS A 222 -20.75 -19.96 -11.33
C LYS A 222 -19.66 -19.51 -12.31
N TYR A 223 -18.66 -18.78 -11.82
CA TYR A 223 -17.63 -18.17 -12.66
C TYR A 223 -16.33 -18.98 -12.72
N GLY A 224 -16.30 -20.17 -12.12
CA GLY A 224 -15.08 -21.00 -12.07
C GLY A 224 -13.93 -20.30 -11.34
N VAL A 225 -14.23 -19.36 -10.44
CA VAL A 225 -13.22 -18.74 -9.58
C VAL A 225 -12.76 -19.83 -8.62
N ARG A 226 -11.54 -20.29 -8.83
CA ARG A 226 -10.96 -21.39 -8.08
C ARG A 226 -10.90 -21.01 -6.60
N ARG A 227 -11.78 -21.60 -5.79
CA ARG A 227 -11.66 -21.56 -4.33
C ARG A 227 -10.35 -22.21 -3.94
N ARG A 228 -9.64 -21.62 -2.99
CA ARG A 228 -8.45 -22.25 -2.42
C ARG A 228 -8.90 -23.52 -1.70
N PHE A 229 -8.12 -24.60 -1.78
CA PHE A 229 -8.61 -25.90 -1.29
C PHE A 229 -8.96 -25.91 0.21
N TRP A 230 -8.34 -25.04 1.03
CA TRP A 230 -8.61 -24.90 2.46
C TRP A 230 -9.93 -24.18 2.78
N GLU A 231 -10.52 -23.49 1.81
CA GLU A 231 -11.84 -22.88 1.94
C GLU A 231 -12.97 -23.90 1.76
N ILE A 232 -12.65 -25.07 1.19
CA ILE A 232 -13.62 -26.13 0.94
C ILE A 232 -13.82 -26.93 2.23
N PRO A 233 -15.05 -27.04 2.78
CA PRO A 233 -15.33 -27.79 3.99
C PRO A 233 -14.76 -29.23 3.96
N GLY A 234 -14.17 -29.67 5.07
CA GLY A 234 -13.61 -31.02 5.21
C GLY A 234 -12.32 -31.29 4.45
N TRP A 235 -11.60 -30.25 4.00
CA TRP A 235 -10.32 -30.41 3.30
C TRP A 235 -9.28 -31.19 4.11
N GLU A 236 -9.23 -30.98 5.43
CA GLU A 236 -8.32 -31.73 6.31
C GLU A 236 -8.58 -33.23 6.25
N GLN A 237 -9.84 -33.66 6.31
CA GLN A 237 -10.21 -35.06 6.20
C GLN A 237 -9.80 -35.61 4.82
N ARG A 238 -9.95 -34.84 3.74
CA ARG A 238 -9.53 -35.28 2.39
C ARG A 238 -8.02 -35.50 2.32
N VAL A 239 -7.22 -34.56 2.82
CA VAL A 239 -5.76 -34.69 2.90
C VAL A 239 -5.38 -35.92 3.73
N LYS A 240 -5.95 -36.05 4.94
CA LYS A 240 -5.70 -37.19 5.85
C LYS A 240 -6.07 -38.53 5.22
N GLN A 241 -7.19 -38.63 4.49
CA GLN A 241 -7.61 -39.85 3.81
C GLN A 241 -6.66 -40.25 2.68
N ARG A 242 -6.18 -39.30 1.86
CA ARG A 242 -5.20 -39.58 0.79
C ARG A 242 -3.88 -40.10 1.34
N THR A 243 -3.38 -39.51 2.42
CA THR A 243 -2.17 -39.99 3.10
C THR A 243 -2.33 -41.43 3.58
N LYS A 244 -3.42 -41.74 4.29
CA LYS A 244 -3.69 -43.11 4.75
C LYS A 244 -3.75 -44.12 3.59
N ALA A 245 -4.40 -43.76 2.49
CA ALA A 245 -4.52 -44.62 1.31
C ALA A 245 -3.16 -44.93 0.66
N ASN A 246 -2.22 -43.97 0.64
CA ASN A 246 -0.89 -44.20 0.06
C ASN A 246 0.08 -44.91 1.00
N VAL A 247 0.01 -44.68 2.32
CA VAL A 247 0.80 -45.43 3.31
C VAL A 247 0.42 -46.92 3.31
N GLY A 248 -0.88 -47.24 3.15
CA GLY A 248 -1.33 -48.62 3.01
C GLY A 248 -0.76 -49.34 1.79
N ARG A 249 -0.62 -48.63 0.66
CA ARG A 249 -0.07 -49.19 -0.60
C ARG A 249 1.43 -49.47 -0.55
N THR A 250 2.21 -48.63 0.14
CA THR A 250 3.66 -48.82 0.28
C THR A 250 4.02 -49.88 1.33
N GLY A 251 3.13 -50.16 2.28
CA GLY A 251 3.29 -51.22 3.28
C GLY A 251 3.12 -52.65 2.73
N GLU A 252 2.27 -52.86 1.72
CA GLU A 252 2.03 -54.19 1.13
C GLU A 252 3.09 -54.64 0.11
N GLN A 253 4.01 -53.74 -0.29
CA GLN A 253 5.08 -54.04 -1.25
C GLN A 253 6.42 -54.38 -0.59
N LYS A 254 6.48 -54.48 0.75
CA LYS A 254 7.66 -54.91 1.51
C LYS A 254 7.45 -56.31 2.08
#